data_AF-A0A0R1IZB2-F1
#
_entry.id   AF-A0A0R1IZB2-F1
#
_cell.length_a   1.000
_cell.length_b   1.000
_cell.length_c   1.000
_cell.angle_alpha   90.00
_cell.angle_beta   90.00
_cell.angle_gamma   90.00
#
_symmetry.space_group_name_H-M   'P 1'
#
loop_
_entity.id
_entity.type
_entity.pdbx_description
1 polymer ?
#
loop_
_entity_poly.entity_id
_entity_poly.type
_entity_poly.pdbx_seq_one_letter_code
_entity_poly.pdbx_strand_id
1 'polypeptide(L)'
;MTMKITTSQKDYDPMRKYIHDAFFERGHVLLKIRQIIITILAWIIMIVPIYWTLSLTVFANKNMQGQPWSVPEGKDLFDFFGHFLTDAFLVLTIITVAFTLYNNYYTTYHVKKHTIYNEKKLFARREAIKDFYSSKFGERYYRRNEIRYYVVTPENNFEIKTIDKIYSKFEDAKL
;
A
#
# COMPACT_ATOMS: atom_id res chain seq x y z
N MET A 1 54.25 -14.01 -42.05
CA MET A 1 53.20 -13.14 -41.49
C MET A 1 51.95 -14.00 -41.31
N THR A 2 51.67 -14.45 -40.09
CA THR A 2 50.51 -15.30 -39.77
C THR A 2 49.93 -14.82 -38.45
N MET A 3 48.82 -14.10 -38.55
CA MET A 3 48.10 -13.49 -37.44
C MET A 3 47.31 -14.60 -36.72
N LYS A 4 47.68 -14.93 -35.48
CA LYS A 4 46.86 -15.77 -34.62
C LYS A 4 45.84 -14.87 -33.92
N ILE A 5 44.58 -14.96 -34.34
CA ILE A 5 43.46 -14.32 -33.67
C ILE A 5 43.02 -15.26 -32.55
N THR A 6 43.37 -14.94 -31.31
CA THR A 6 42.78 -15.57 -30.12
C THR A 6 41.48 -14.88 -29.77
N THR A 7 40.36 -15.40 -30.26
CA THR A 7 39.03 -15.07 -29.76
C THR A 7 38.64 -16.07 -28.68
N SER A 8 38.78 -15.68 -27.42
CA SER A 8 38.03 -16.29 -26.33
C SER A 8 37.36 -15.17 -25.53
N GLN A 9 36.36 -14.55 -26.15
CA GLN A 9 35.39 -13.74 -25.41
C GLN A 9 34.29 -14.72 -24.97
N LYS A 10 34.32 -15.11 -23.70
CA LYS A 10 33.28 -15.93 -23.08
C LYS A 10 32.06 -15.05 -22.90
N ASP A 11 31.06 -15.27 -23.74
CA ASP A 11 29.77 -14.57 -23.71
C ASP A 11 29.08 -14.82 -22.35
N TYR A 12 29.00 -13.78 -21.52
CA TYR A 12 28.34 -13.83 -20.21
C TYR A 12 26.88 -13.47 -20.40
N ASP A 13 26.06 -14.49 -20.61
CA ASP A 13 24.60 -14.34 -20.65
C ASP A 13 24.05 -14.33 -19.20
N PRO A 14 23.63 -13.16 -18.67
CA PRO A 14 23.10 -13.06 -17.32
C PRO A 14 21.82 -13.88 -17.14
N MET A 15 21.10 -14.21 -18.23
CA MET A 15 19.83 -14.92 -18.18
C MET A 15 20.00 -16.41 -17.84
N ARG A 16 21.14 -17.02 -18.20
CA ARG A 16 21.46 -18.40 -17.80
C ARG A 16 21.47 -18.56 -16.27
N LYS A 17 21.95 -17.57 -15.53
CA LYS A 17 22.04 -17.66 -14.05
C LYS A 17 20.66 -17.69 -13.37
N TYR A 18 19.62 -17.12 -13.99
CA TYR A 18 18.26 -17.13 -13.46
C TYR A 18 17.47 -18.39 -13.83
N ILE A 19 17.85 -19.07 -14.91
CA ILE A 19 17.21 -20.31 -15.37
C ILE A 19 17.86 -21.55 -14.72
N HIS A 20 19.12 -21.44 -14.29
CA HIS A 20 19.88 -22.53 -13.68
C HIS A 20 19.83 -22.48 -12.15
N ASP A 21 19.03 -23.37 -11.55
CA ASP A 21 18.99 -23.60 -10.11
C ASP A 21 19.90 -24.78 -9.71
N ALA A 22 20.87 -24.51 -8.85
CA ALA A 22 21.83 -25.48 -8.32
C ALA A 22 21.16 -26.66 -7.60
N PHE A 23 19.91 -26.54 -7.15
CA PHE A 23 19.14 -27.65 -6.59
C PHE A 23 18.84 -28.76 -7.62
N PHE A 24 18.58 -28.42 -8.89
CA PHE A 24 18.22 -29.40 -9.93
C PHE A 24 19.44 -29.93 -10.69
N GLU A 25 20.60 -29.31 -10.54
CA GLU A 25 21.84 -29.72 -11.20
C GLU A 25 22.45 -30.99 -10.57
N ARG A 26 23.31 -31.69 -11.34
CA ARG A 26 24.02 -32.88 -10.88
C ARG A 26 25.25 -32.46 -10.05
N GLY A 27 25.45 -33.08 -8.88
CA GLY A 27 26.64 -32.88 -8.02
C GLY A 27 26.39 -32.14 -6.71
N HIS A 28 25.32 -31.35 -6.58
CA HIS A 28 25.02 -30.56 -5.37
C HIS A 28 24.20 -31.31 -4.30
N VAL A 29 24.60 -32.54 -3.96
CA VAL A 29 23.83 -33.43 -3.06
C VAL A 29 23.60 -32.82 -1.67
N LEU A 30 24.60 -32.17 -1.08
CA LEU A 30 24.50 -31.52 0.23
C LEU A 30 23.46 -30.38 0.24
N LEU A 31 23.43 -29.57 -0.83
CA LEU A 31 22.50 -28.46 -0.97
C LEU A 31 21.06 -28.97 -1.08
N LYS A 32 20.85 -30.07 -1.82
CA LYS A 32 19.54 -30.71 -1.94
C LYS A 32 19.03 -31.22 -0.60
N ILE A 33 19.86 -31.94 0.15
CA ILE A 33 19.49 -32.49 1.46
C ILE A 33 19.13 -31.36 2.43
N ARG A 34 19.95 -30.30 2.48
CA ARG A 34 19.68 -29.15 3.36
C ARG A 34 18.35 -28.48 3.02
N GLN A 35 18.09 -28.23 1.74
CA GLN A 35 16.84 -27.59 1.32
C GLN A 35 15.63 -28.47 1.61
N ILE A 36 15.69 -29.77 1.36
CA ILE A 36 14.60 -30.71 1.68
C ILE A 36 14.31 -30.73 3.19
N ILE A 37 15.34 -30.76 4.04
CA ILE A 37 15.17 -30.72 5.50
C ILE A 37 14.50 -29.43 5.94
N ILE A 38 14.96 -28.27 5.44
CA ILE A 38 14.37 -26.97 5.76
C ILE A 38 12.91 -26.90 5.29
N THR A 39 12.62 -27.41 4.09
CA THR A 39 11.26 -27.46 3.56
C THR A 39 10.37 -28.33 4.45
N ILE A 40 10.80 -29.53 4.83
CA ILE A 40 10.04 -30.41 5.73
C ILE A 40 9.79 -29.72 7.08
N LEU A 41 10.80 -29.09 7.66
CA LEU A 41 10.65 -28.34 8.91
C LEU A 41 9.65 -27.19 8.78
N ALA A 42 9.70 -26.44 7.68
CA ALA A 42 8.73 -25.37 7.40
C ALA A 42 7.30 -25.92 7.28
N TRP A 43 7.12 -27.06 6.62
CA TRP A 43 5.82 -27.74 6.55
C TRP A 43 5.33 -28.21 7.91
N ILE A 44 6.19 -28.74 8.78
CA ILE A 44 5.81 -29.13 10.14
C ILE A 44 5.40 -27.91 10.95
N ILE A 45 6.19 -26.83 10.92
CA ILE A 45 5.88 -25.57 11.62
C ILE A 45 4.55 -24.98 11.14
N MET A 46 4.20 -25.15 9.87
CA MET A 46 2.92 -24.70 9.33
C MET A 46 1.75 -25.64 9.67
N ILE A 47 1.93 -26.96 9.54
CA ILE A 47 0.86 -27.95 9.71
C ILE A 47 0.48 -28.12 11.18
N VAL A 48 1.45 -28.11 12.10
CA VAL A 48 1.22 -28.29 13.54
C VAL A 48 0.19 -27.29 14.11
N PRO A 49 0.32 -25.96 13.93
CA PRO A 49 -0.67 -25.02 14.46
C PRO A 49 -2.04 -25.15 13.78
N ILE A 50 -2.08 -25.50 12.49
CA ILE A 50 -3.34 -25.76 11.76
C ILE A 50 -4.05 -27.00 12.33
N TYR A 51 -3.31 -28.10 12.53
CA TYR A 51 -3.85 -29.30 13.16
C TYR A 51 -4.33 -29.02 14.57
N TRP A 52 -3.58 -28.24 15.36
CA TRP A 52 -4.00 -27.87 16.71
C TRP A 52 -5.30 -27.06 16.73
N THR A 53 -5.46 -26.09 15.83
CA THR A 53 -6.71 -25.30 15.73
C THR A 53 -7.88 -26.13 15.23
N LEU A 54 -7.69 -26.98 14.22
CA LEU A 54 -8.75 -27.85 13.68
C LEU A 54 -9.16 -28.94 14.67
N SER A 55 -8.19 -29.55 15.37
CA SER A 55 -8.45 -30.55 16.40
C SER A 55 -9.39 -30.02 17.49
N LEU A 56 -9.36 -28.72 17.73
CA LEU A 56 -10.06 -28.09 18.83
C LEU A 56 -11.39 -27.46 18.43
N THR A 57 -11.51 -26.98 17.18
CA THR A 57 -12.74 -26.34 16.68
C THR A 57 -13.66 -27.29 15.93
N VAL A 58 -13.11 -28.19 15.10
CA VAL A 58 -13.89 -29.06 14.20
C VAL A 58 -13.98 -30.49 14.73
N PHE A 59 -12.91 -31.00 15.36
CA PHE A 59 -12.83 -32.38 15.86
C PHE A 59 -13.05 -32.50 17.38
N ALA A 60 -13.71 -31.53 18.00
CA ALA A 60 -14.08 -31.56 19.41
C ALA A 60 -15.11 -32.68 19.67
N ASN A 61 -14.63 -33.91 19.85
CA ASN A 61 -15.46 -35.06 20.20
C ASN A 61 -15.47 -35.25 21.72
N LYS A 62 -16.59 -35.73 22.30
CA LYS A 62 -16.73 -35.92 23.75
C LYS A 62 -15.69 -36.87 24.37
N ASN A 63 -15.14 -37.78 23.56
CA ASN A 63 -14.13 -38.75 23.99
C ASN A 63 -12.77 -38.38 23.41
N MET A 64 -12.17 -37.28 23.91
CA MET A 64 -10.90 -36.68 23.45
C MET A 64 -9.65 -37.55 23.71
N GLN A 65 -9.78 -38.87 23.86
CA GLN A 65 -8.67 -39.75 24.18
C GLN A 65 -7.62 -39.72 23.05
N GLY A 66 -6.41 -39.28 23.40
CA GLY A 66 -5.25 -39.23 22.48
C GLY A 66 -5.04 -37.89 21.74
N GLN A 67 -5.86 -36.87 21.97
CA GLN A 67 -5.58 -35.51 21.46
C GLN A 67 -4.67 -34.74 22.43
N PRO A 68 -3.82 -33.80 21.93
CA PRO A 68 -2.93 -33.00 22.79
C PRO A 68 -3.65 -32.24 23.91
N TRP A 69 -4.95 -32.00 23.76
CA TRP A 69 -5.82 -31.25 24.67
C TRP A 69 -6.78 -32.14 25.46
N SER A 70 -6.51 -33.45 25.55
CA SER A 70 -7.31 -34.39 26.38
C SER A 70 -7.20 -34.11 27.89
N VAL A 71 -6.28 -33.23 28.29
CA VAL A 71 -6.03 -32.85 29.69
C VAL A 71 -7.01 -31.72 30.05
N PRO A 72 -7.79 -31.84 31.14
CA PRO A 72 -8.84 -30.89 31.49
C PRO A 72 -8.36 -29.44 31.58
N GLU A 73 -7.12 -29.21 32.04
CA GLU A 73 -6.52 -27.89 32.18
C GLU A 73 -6.36 -27.16 30.83
N GLY A 74 -6.11 -27.90 29.75
CA GLY A 74 -5.97 -27.33 28.41
C GLY A 74 -7.29 -26.85 27.82
N LYS A 75 -8.39 -27.55 28.15
CA LYS A 75 -9.73 -27.17 27.72
C LYS A 75 -10.22 -25.94 28.46
N ASP A 76 -10.07 -25.92 29.78
CA ASP A 76 -10.50 -24.79 30.61
C ASP A 76 -9.75 -23.50 30.23
N LEU A 77 -8.45 -23.61 29.92
CA LEU A 77 -7.64 -22.48 29.49
C LEU A 77 -8.08 -21.95 28.12
N PHE A 78 -8.41 -22.84 27.18
CA PHE A 78 -8.91 -22.42 25.87
C PHE A 78 -10.28 -21.75 25.97
N ASP A 79 -11.21 -22.33 26.72
CA ASP A 79 -12.54 -21.76 26.92
C ASP A 79 -12.43 -20.39 27.60
N PHE A 80 -11.55 -20.24 28.60
CA PHE A 80 -11.25 -18.97 29.24
C PHE A 80 -10.75 -17.91 28.24
N PHE A 81 -9.72 -18.23 27.44
CA PHE A 81 -9.19 -17.30 26.45
C PHE A 81 -10.18 -17.01 25.33
N GLY A 82 -10.97 -17.99 24.91
CA GLY A 82 -12.01 -17.83 23.90
C GLY A 82 -13.07 -16.83 24.35
N HIS A 83 -13.57 -16.96 25.58
CA HIS A 83 -14.52 -16.01 26.17
C HIS A 83 -13.88 -14.62 26.35
N PHE A 84 -12.69 -14.56 26.96
CA PHE A 84 -11.98 -13.29 27.19
C PHE A 84 -11.73 -12.51 25.90
N LEU A 85 -11.22 -13.17 24.85
CA LEU A 85 -10.95 -12.52 23.57
C LEU A 85 -12.23 -12.10 22.85
N THR A 86 -13.30 -12.89 22.96
CA THR A 86 -14.60 -12.54 22.37
C THR A 86 -15.19 -11.30 23.05
N ASP A 87 -15.16 -11.24 24.38
CA ASP A 87 -15.66 -10.09 25.13
C ASP A 87 -14.82 -8.83 24.85
N ALA A 88 -13.49 -8.97 24.83
CA ALA A 88 -12.58 -7.88 24.47
C ALA A 88 -12.84 -7.37 23.05
N PHE A 89 -13.04 -8.27 22.08
CA PHE A 89 -13.38 -7.92 20.71
C PHE A 89 -14.70 -7.15 20.61
N LEU A 90 -15.72 -7.57 21.36
CA LEU A 90 -17.02 -6.90 21.38
C LEU A 90 -16.91 -5.48 21.95
N VAL A 91 -16.21 -5.31 23.08
CA VAL A 91 -15.96 -4.01 23.70
C VAL A 91 -15.17 -3.09 22.74
N LEU A 92 -14.08 -3.60 22.16
CA LEU A 92 -13.28 -2.84 21.20
C LEU A 92 -14.08 -2.44 19.96
N THR A 93 -14.94 -3.32 19.46
CA THR A 93 -15.80 -3.03 18.31
C THR A 93 -16.76 -1.89 18.63
N ILE A 94 -17.45 -1.95 19.77
CA ILE A 94 -18.36 -0.87 20.20
C ILE A 94 -17.62 0.46 20.32
N ILE A 95 -16.47 0.47 21.00
CA ILE A 95 -15.65 1.66 21.20
C ILE A 95 -15.21 2.23 19.85
N THR A 96 -14.69 1.39 18.96
CA THR A 96 -14.18 1.81 17.64
C THR A 96 -15.30 2.39 16.77
N VAL A 97 -16.46 1.75 16.74
CA VAL A 97 -17.62 2.24 15.98
C VAL A 97 -18.11 3.57 16.57
N ALA A 98 -18.27 3.66 17.90
CA ALA A 98 -18.69 4.88 18.57
C ALA A 98 -17.73 6.05 18.30
N PHE A 99 -16.42 5.84 18.45
CA PHE A 99 -15.43 6.87 18.15
C PHE A 99 -15.40 7.24 16.68
N THR A 100 -15.58 6.29 15.78
CA THR A 100 -15.63 6.57 14.33
C THR A 100 -16.82 7.45 13.99
N LEU A 101 -18.00 7.13 14.53
CA LEU A 101 -19.21 7.94 14.34
C LEU A 101 -19.06 9.34 14.95
N TYR A 102 -18.55 9.42 16.18
CA TYR A 102 -18.31 10.69 16.86
C TYR A 102 -17.30 11.55 16.10
N ASN A 103 -16.19 10.97 15.64
CA ASN A 103 -15.16 11.69 14.89
C ASN A 103 -15.69 12.17 13.54
N ASN A 104 -16.48 11.37 12.83
CA ASN A 104 -17.10 11.78 11.58
C ASN A 104 -18.11 12.93 11.78
N TYR A 105 -18.91 12.85 12.84
CA TYR A 105 -19.80 13.94 13.26
C TYR A 105 -18.99 15.21 13.58
N TYR A 106 -18.01 15.12 14.48
CA TYR A 106 -17.18 16.25 14.88
C TYR A 106 -16.48 16.90 13.68
N THR A 107 -15.89 16.09 12.80
CA THR A 107 -15.22 16.57 11.58
C THR A 107 -16.19 17.31 10.65
N THR A 108 -17.40 16.76 10.45
CA THR A 108 -18.39 17.36 9.55
C THR A 108 -18.97 18.66 10.11
N TYR A 109 -19.27 18.71 11.41
CA TYR A 109 -19.98 19.84 12.02
C TYR A 109 -19.07 20.92 12.61
N HIS A 110 -17.85 20.59 13.02
CA HIS A 110 -16.94 21.53 13.69
C HIS A 110 -15.70 21.82 12.84
N VAL A 111 -14.99 20.80 12.36
CA VAL A 111 -13.72 21.01 11.62
C VAL A 111 -13.96 21.62 10.24
N LYS A 112 -14.92 21.11 9.46
CA LYS A 112 -15.21 21.61 8.11
C LYS A 112 -15.87 23.00 8.07
N LYS A 113 -16.44 23.49 9.18
CA LYS A 113 -17.06 24.83 9.23
C LYS A 113 -16.05 25.95 9.37
N HIS A 114 -14.85 25.67 9.90
CA HIS A 114 -13.78 26.65 9.92
C HIS A 114 -13.07 26.65 8.56
N THR A 115 -13.53 27.48 7.64
CA THR A 115 -12.77 27.78 6.42
C THR A 115 -11.46 28.46 6.83
N ILE A 116 -10.36 27.71 6.80
CA ILE A 116 -9.01 28.23 7.11
C ILE A 116 -8.59 29.28 6.07
N TYR A 117 -9.22 29.27 4.89
CA TYR A 117 -8.96 30.19 3.80
C TYR A 117 -10.01 31.30 3.71
N ASN A 118 -9.56 32.52 3.41
CA ASN A 118 -10.44 33.63 3.10
C ASN A 118 -11.09 33.40 1.72
N GLU A 119 -12.40 33.10 1.71
CA GLU A 119 -13.15 32.79 0.49
C GLU A 119 -13.09 33.90 -0.56
N LYS A 120 -13.15 35.18 -0.13
CA LYS A 120 -13.05 36.32 -1.05
C LYS A 120 -11.69 36.35 -1.75
N LYS A 121 -10.61 36.12 -0.99
CA LYS A 121 -9.25 36.05 -1.55
C LYS A 121 -9.09 34.87 -2.50
N LEU A 122 -9.66 33.71 -2.16
CA LEU A 122 -9.63 32.52 -3.03
C LEU A 122 -10.36 32.76 -4.36
N PHE A 123 -11.54 33.39 -4.30
CA PHE A 123 -12.32 33.70 -5.49
C PHE A 123 -11.61 34.72 -6.39
N ALA A 124 -11.05 35.78 -5.81
CA ALA A 124 -10.28 36.78 -6.54
C ALA A 124 -9.04 36.17 -7.24
N ARG A 125 -8.30 35.29 -6.55
CA ARG A 125 -7.18 34.54 -7.15
C ARG A 125 -7.63 33.64 -8.31
N ARG A 126 -8.76 32.95 -8.14
CA ARG A 126 -9.33 32.06 -9.16
C ARG A 126 -9.71 32.84 -10.42
N GLU A 127 -10.36 33.99 -10.27
CA GLU A 127 -10.74 34.85 -11.39
C GLU A 127 -9.51 35.43 -12.10
N ALA A 128 -8.53 35.95 -11.35
CA ALA A 128 -7.31 36.50 -11.94
C ALA A 128 -6.52 35.46 -12.76
N ILE A 129 -6.45 34.22 -12.26
CA ILE A 129 -5.87 33.11 -13.02
C ILE A 129 -6.72 32.74 -14.23
N LYS A 130 -8.04 32.69 -14.08
CA LYS A 130 -8.94 32.37 -15.20
C LYS A 130 -8.68 33.33 -16.35
N ASP A 131 -8.63 34.63 -16.07
CA ASP A 131 -8.43 35.67 -17.07
C ASP A 131 -7.04 35.59 -17.71
N PHE A 132 -6.00 35.35 -16.90
CA PHE A 132 -4.63 35.14 -17.41
C PHE A 132 -4.51 33.94 -18.35
N TYR A 133 -5.13 32.81 -17.99
CA TYR A 133 -5.13 31.63 -18.85
C TYR A 133 -5.99 31.81 -20.09
N SER A 134 -7.11 32.52 -19.99
CA SER A 134 -7.98 32.79 -21.14
C SER A 134 -7.32 33.75 -22.14
N SER A 135 -6.55 34.72 -21.68
CA SER A 135 -5.81 35.61 -22.59
C SER A 135 -4.68 34.89 -23.32
N LYS A 136 -3.95 33.99 -22.63
CA LYS A 136 -2.79 33.30 -23.22
C LYS A 136 -3.15 32.07 -24.05
N PHE A 137 -4.19 31.34 -23.66
CA PHE A 137 -4.52 30.03 -24.23
C PHE A 137 -5.94 29.92 -24.80
N GLY A 138 -6.70 31.02 -24.85
CA GLY A 138 -8.10 31.03 -25.33
C GLY A 138 -9.10 30.51 -24.30
N GLU A 139 -10.38 30.46 -24.60
CA GLU A 139 -11.46 30.13 -23.65
C GLU A 139 -11.33 28.75 -22.96
N ARG A 140 -11.74 28.66 -21.69
CA ARG A 140 -11.59 27.43 -20.87
C ARG A 140 -12.33 26.25 -21.47
N TYR A 141 -13.50 26.49 -22.06
CA TYR A 141 -14.33 25.46 -22.68
C TYR A 141 -13.57 24.75 -23.80
N TYR A 142 -13.06 25.51 -24.76
CA TYR A 142 -12.30 25.02 -25.90
C TYR A 142 -11.04 24.26 -25.47
N ARG A 143 -10.28 24.81 -24.50
CA ARG A 143 -9.07 24.17 -23.96
C ARG A 143 -9.31 22.80 -23.33
N ARG A 144 -10.49 22.56 -22.75
CA ARG A 144 -10.81 21.30 -22.04
C ARG A 144 -11.55 20.28 -22.89
N ASN A 145 -12.36 20.75 -23.85
CA ASN A 145 -13.32 19.90 -24.53
C ASN A 145 -13.02 19.67 -26.01
N GLU A 146 -12.37 20.62 -26.68
CA GLU A 146 -12.20 20.58 -28.15
C GLU A 146 -10.75 20.29 -28.57
N ILE A 147 -9.79 20.83 -27.82
CA ILE A 147 -8.36 20.67 -28.12
C ILE A 147 -7.81 19.41 -27.44
N ARG A 148 -7.46 18.39 -28.23
CA ARG A 148 -6.85 17.14 -27.71
C ARG A 148 -5.33 17.18 -27.64
N TYR A 149 -4.70 18.01 -28.47
CA TYR A 149 -3.26 18.15 -28.55
C TYR A 149 -2.90 19.62 -28.69
N TYR A 150 -2.02 20.11 -27.80
CA TYR A 150 -1.53 21.49 -27.80
C TYR A 150 -0.03 21.47 -27.58
N VAL A 151 0.71 22.13 -28.46
CA VAL A 151 2.15 22.34 -28.31
C VAL A 151 2.36 23.76 -27.82
N VAL A 152 2.97 23.90 -26.64
CA VAL A 152 3.29 25.21 -26.06
C VAL A 152 4.43 25.81 -26.87
N THR A 153 4.18 26.95 -27.53
CA THR A 153 5.25 27.71 -28.20
C THR A 153 6.17 28.35 -27.15
N PRO A 154 7.47 28.57 -27.45
CA PRO A 154 8.40 29.20 -26.50
C PRO A 154 7.92 30.56 -25.97
N GLU A 155 7.23 31.35 -26.80
CA GLU A 155 6.61 32.63 -26.43
C GLU A 155 5.49 32.47 -25.40
N ASN A 156 4.80 31.32 -25.40
CA ASN A 156 3.74 31.00 -24.48
C ASN A 156 4.23 30.40 -23.16
N ASN A 157 5.53 30.13 -23.00
CA ASN A 157 6.09 29.72 -21.71
C ASN A 157 5.88 30.81 -20.64
N PHE A 158 5.71 30.37 -19.40
CA PHE A 158 5.57 31.29 -18.28
C PHE A 158 6.93 31.87 -17.89
N GLU A 159 6.93 33.15 -17.55
CA GLU A 159 8.10 33.72 -16.88
C GLU A 159 8.21 33.15 -15.47
N ILE A 160 9.43 33.20 -14.93
CA ILE A 160 9.68 32.76 -13.56
C ILE A 160 8.84 33.61 -12.60
N LYS A 161 8.06 32.95 -11.72
CA LYS A 161 7.16 33.56 -10.73
C LYS A 161 5.97 34.36 -11.30
N THR A 162 5.55 34.13 -12.55
CA THR A 162 4.35 34.82 -13.11
C THR A 162 3.11 34.61 -12.23
N ILE A 163 2.87 33.39 -11.75
CA ILE A 163 1.70 33.08 -10.92
C ILE A 163 1.79 33.76 -9.55
N ASP A 164 2.96 33.76 -8.91
CA ASP A 164 3.17 34.43 -7.63
C ASP A 164 2.93 35.95 -7.73
N LYS A 165 3.36 36.58 -8.83
CA LYS A 165 3.09 38.00 -9.11
C LYS A 165 1.58 38.29 -9.29
N ILE A 166 0.82 37.34 -9.82
CA ILE A 166 -0.64 37.45 -9.92
C ILE A 166 -1.25 37.38 -8.53
N TYR A 167 -0.79 36.45 -7.69
CA TYR A 167 -1.32 36.26 -6.34
C TYR A 167 -0.93 37.36 -5.36
N SER A 168 0.26 37.96 -5.48
CA SER A 168 0.72 39.04 -4.59
C SER A 168 -0.20 40.25 -4.62
N LYS A 169 -0.84 40.54 -5.76
CA LYS A 169 -1.86 41.60 -5.91
C LYS A 169 -3.05 41.43 -4.96
N PHE A 170 -3.28 40.21 -4.46
CA PHE A 170 -4.37 39.86 -3.54
C PHE A 170 -3.87 39.53 -2.12
N GLU A 171 -2.54 39.55 -1.90
CA GLU A 171 -1.91 39.47 -0.57
C GLU A 171 -1.92 40.86 0.10
N ASP A 172 -1.57 41.91 -0.66
CA ASP A 172 -1.42 43.30 -0.16
C ASP A 172 -2.75 44.07 -0.07
N ALA A 173 -3.79 43.60 -0.77
CA ALA A 173 -5.12 44.15 -0.66
C ALA A 173 -5.73 43.78 0.71
N LYS A 174 -5.73 44.71 1.65
CA LYS A 174 -6.60 44.68 2.84
C LYS A 174 -8.06 44.78 2.39
N LEU A 175 -8.65 43.65 1.99
CA LEU A 175 -10.09 43.46 1.80
C LEU A 175 -10.76 43.05 3.11
#